data_AF-A0A953JB41-F1
#
_entry.id   AF-A0A953JB41-F1
#
_cell.length_a   1.000
_cell.length_b   1.000
_cell.length_c   1.000
_cell.angle_alpha   90.00
_cell.angle_beta   90.00
_cell.angle_gamma   90.00
#
_symmetry.space_group_name_H-M   'P 1'
#
loop_
_entity.id
_entity.type
_entity.pdbx_description
1 polymer ?
#
loop_
_entity_poly.entity_id
_entity_poly.type
_entity_poly.pdbx_seq_one_letter_code
_entity_poly.pdbx_strand_id
1 'polypeptide(L)' 'MERFTVHTGRGVPLRRSNVDTDQIIPAVYLKRVTRTGFADGLFA' A
#
# COMPACT_ATOMS: atom_id res chain seq x y z
N MET A 1 13.65 -9.06 7.79
CA MET A 1 12.56 -9.72 7.02
C MET A 1 12.08 -10.90 7.83
N GLU A 2 10.76 -11.08 7.90
CA GLU A 2 10.17 -12.28 8.51
C GLU A 2 10.01 -13.38 7.46
N ARG A 3 10.15 -14.65 7.87
CA ARG A 3 9.98 -15.80 6.98
C ARG A 3 8.51 -15.92 6.59
N PHE A 4 8.23 -15.94 5.29
CA PHE A 4 6.89 -16.19 4.77
C PHE A 4 6.70 -17.68 4.48
N THR A 5 5.67 -18.31 5.05
CA THR A 5 5.30 -19.71 4.78
C THR A 5 3.85 -19.79 4.30
N VAL A 6 2.89 -19.55 5.18
CA VAL A 6 1.46 -19.55 4.90
C VAL A 6 0.81 -18.40 5.69
N HIS A 7 -0.08 -17.66 5.06
CA HIS A 7 -0.87 -16.61 5.68
C HIS A 7 -2.36 -16.84 5.38
N THR A 8 -3.20 -16.79 6.42
CA THR A 8 -4.66 -16.84 6.30
C THR A 8 -5.23 -15.50 6.72
N GLY A 9 -6.05 -14.89 5.85
CA GLY A 9 -6.62 -13.56 6.07
C GLY A 9 -7.82 -13.27 5.17
N ARG A 10 -8.47 -12.13 5.40
CA ARG A 10 -9.60 -11.68 4.60
C ARG A 10 -9.11 -11.04 3.29
N GLY A 11 -9.56 -11.58 2.15
CA GLY A 11 -9.36 -10.94 0.85
C GLY A 11 -10.28 -9.73 0.65
N VAL A 12 -9.80 -8.73 -0.08
CA VAL A 12 -10.57 -7.55 -0.50
C VAL A 12 -10.52 -7.45 -2.04
N PRO A 13 -11.66 -7.47 -2.74
CA PRO A 13 -11.67 -7.35 -4.20
C PRO A 13 -11.38 -5.91 -4.64
N LEU A 14 -10.33 -5.72 -5.45
CA LEU A 14 -10.01 -4.45 -6.09
C LEU A 14 -10.23 -4.58 -7.62
N ARG A 15 -11.40 -4.16 -8.09
CA ARG A 15 -11.78 -4.24 -9.52
C ARG A 15 -11.21 -3.05 -10.32
N ARG A 16 -9.88 -2.93 -10.33
CA ARG A 16 -9.16 -1.91 -11.10
C ARG A 16 -8.05 -2.59 -11.91
N SER A 17 -7.97 -2.27 -13.20
CA SER A 17 -6.86 -2.65 -14.06
C SER A 17 -5.90 -1.47 -14.19
N ASN A 18 -4.63 -1.74 -14.48
CA ASN A 18 -3.60 -0.71 -14.67
C ASN A 18 -3.46 0.24 -13.47
N VAL A 19 -3.46 -0.33 -12.26
CA VAL A 19 -3.23 0.46 -11.04
C VAL A 19 -1.80 1.00 -11.06
N ASP A 20 -1.65 2.32 -11.11
CA ASP A 20 -0.35 2.98 -11.16
C ASP A 20 0.19 3.33 -9.76
N THR A 21 1.41 3.87 -9.70
CA THR A 21 2.09 4.16 -8.43
C THR A 21 1.43 5.28 -7.62
N ASP A 22 0.88 6.30 -8.28
CA ASP A 22 0.19 7.40 -7.60
C ASP A 22 -1.15 6.94 -7.04
N GLN A 23 -1.82 5.99 -7.71
CA GLN A 23 -3.03 5.37 -7.19
C GLN A 23 -2.77 4.47 -5.98
N ILE A 24 -1.60 3.83 -5.89
CA ILE A 24 -1.21 3.05 -4.71
C ILE A 24 -0.88 3.98 -3.55
N ILE A 25 -0.09 5.02 -3.82
CA ILE A 25 0.35 6.02 -2.85
C ILE A 25 0.59 7.36 -3.57
N PRO A 26 -0.23 8.40 -3.35
CA PRO A 26 -0.04 9.66 -4.05
C PRO A 26 1.30 10.32 -3.73
N ALA A 27 1.96 10.91 -4.73
CA ALA A 27 3.28 11.54 -4.57
C ALA A 27 3.38 12.59 -3.44
N VAL A 28 2.27 13.22 -3.04
CA VAL A 28 2.25 14.17 -1.90
C VAL A 28 2.69 13.52 -0.59
N TYR A 29 2.39 12.23 -0.38
CA TYR A 29 2.79 11.49 0.82
C TYR A 29 4.29 11.19 0.83
N LEU A 30 4.94 11.14 -0.34
CA LEU A 30 6.36 10.84 -0.49
C LEU A 30 7.29 12.01 -0.10
N LYS A 31 6.72 13.18 0.23
CA LYS A 31 7.46 14.32 0.80
C LYS A 31 7.82 14.11 2.28
N ARG A 32 7.29 13.06 2.91
CA ARG A 32 7.58 12.73 4.31
C ARG A 32 9.02 12.24 4.47
N VAL A 33 9.74 12.83 5.42
CA VAL A 33 11.09 12.37 5.83
C VAL A 33 11.05 11.42 7.04
N THR A 34 9.86 11.25 7.64
CA THR A 34 9.63 10.36 8.77
C THR A 34 9.62 8.90 8.30
N ARG A 35 10.18 8.01 9.12
CA ARG A 35 10.19 6.55 8.85
C ARG A 35 8.94 5.83 9.39
N THR A 36 7.98 6.58 9.93
CA THR A 36 6.69 6.06 10.40
C THR A 36 5.74 5.83 9.21
N GLY A 37 4.79 4.89 9.37
CA GLY A 37 4.07 4.24 8.27
C GLY A 37 3.32 5.15 7.27
N PHE A 38 3.09 4.60 6.08
CA PHE A 38 2.39 5.23 4.94
C PHE A 38 0.95 4.72 4.75
N ALA A 39 0.41 3.98 5.73
CA ALA A 39 -0.87 3.29 5.60
C ALA A 39 -2.05 4.23 5.34
N ASP A 40 -1.97 5.48 5.82
CA ASP A 40 -2.97 6.51 5.62
C ASP A 40 -3.05 7.04 4.17
N GLY A 41 -2.00 6.82 3.37
CA GLY A 41 -1.98 7.18 1.95
C GLY A 41 -2.33 6.02 1.01
N LEU A 42 -2.61 4.82 1.54
CA LEU A 42 -2.93 3.65 0.73
C LEU A 42 -4.26 3.86 -0.02
N PHE A 43 -4.20 3.99 -1.34
CA PHE A 43 -5.36 4.26 -2.21
C PHE A 43 -6.14 5.55 -1.86
N ALA A 44 -5.47 6.57 -1.31
CA ALA A 44 -6.04 7.88 -1.00
C ALA A 44 -6.33 8.75 -2.24
#